data_AF-A0ABD0J0T2-F1
#
_entry.id   AF-A0ABD0J0T2-F1
#
_cell.length_a   1.000
_cell.length_b   1.000
_cell.length_c   1.000
_cell.angle_alpha   90.00
_cell.angle_beta   90.00
_cell.angle_gamma   90.00
#
_symmetry.space_group_name_H-M   'P 1'
#
loop_
_entity.id
_entity.type
_entity.pdbx_description
1 polymer ?
#
loop_
_entity_poly.entity_id
_entity_poly.type
_entity_poly.pdbx_seq_one_letter_code
_entity_poly.pdbx_strand_id
1 'polypeptide(L)'
;EAEPPVPVYHPSPNVSRPATQLTEEEQIKIAQRLGLINHLPTGVYDGTSKKAKECVICMCEFSFGDMMRFLPCMHVYHKDCIDDWLMRSFTCPSCMEPVDAALLTTYETS
;
A
#
# COMPACT_ATOMS: atom_id res chain seq x y z
N GLU A 1 -7.98 26.81 -16.71
CA GLU A 1 -7.89 25.39 -16.30
C GLU A 1 -8.08 25.27 -14.79
N ALA A 2 -8.50 24.12 -14.28
CA ALA A 2 -8.54 23.86 -12.83
C ALA A 2 -7.17 23.35 -12.37
N GLU A 3 -6.58 23.94 -11.34
CA GLU A 3 -5.32 23.45 -10.77
C GLU A 3 -5.51 22.03 -10.20
N PRO A 4 -4.50 21.14 -10.35
CA PRO A 4 -4.58 19.80 -9.78
C PRO A 4 -4.69 19.87 -8.26
N PRO A 5 -5.52 19.02 -7.62
CA PRO A 5 -5.69 19.03 -6.18
C PRO A 5 -4.36 18.71 -5.47
N VAL A 6 -4.02 19.49 -4.45
CA VAL A 6 -2.83 19.25 -3.62
C VAL A 6 -2.99 17.91 -2.89
N PRO A 7 -2.02 16.98 -2.96
CA PRO A 7 -2.11 15.71 -2.24
C PRO A 7 -2.26 15.90 -0.73
N VAL A 8 -3.12 15.12 -0.10
CA VAL A 8 -3.30 15.09 1.35
C VAL A 8 -2.70 13.80 1.91
N TYR A 9 -1.84 13.93 2.92
CA TYR A 9 -1.19 12.80 3.58
C TYR A 9 -1.63 12.67 5.03
N HIS A 10 -1.39 11.50 5.61
CA HIS A 10 -1.78 11.14 6.96
C HIS A 10 -0.54 10.80 7.81
N PRO A 11 0.19 11.81 8.33
CA PRO A 11 1.42 11.58 9.07
C PRO A 11 1.22 10.89 10.43
N SER A 12 -0.01 10.92 10.99
CA SER A 12 -0.40 10.31 12.26
C SER A 12 -1.87 9.88 12.19
N PRO A 13 -2.32 8.88 12.99
CA PRO A 13 -3.75 8.56 13.10
C PRO A 13 -4.58 9.82 13.37
N ASN A 14 -5.65 10.02 12.59
CA ASN A 14 -6.57 11.17 12.66
C ASN A 14 -5.97 12.53 12.27
N VAL A 15 -4.73 12.59 11.80
CA VAL A 15 -4.13 13.83 11.28
C VAL A 15 -4.07 13.74 9.77
N SER A 16 -4.71 14.69 9.08
CA SER A 16 -4.58 14.88 7.63
C SER A 16 -3.97 16.24 7.35
N ARG A 17 -2.91 16.28 6.56
CA ARG A 17 -2.24 17.53 6.19
C ARG A 17 -2.01 17.56 4.67
N PRO A 18 -2.28 18.69 3.99
CA PRO A 18 -1.88 18.84 2.60
C PRO A 18 -0.35 18.85 2.48
N ALA A 19 0.17 18.41 1.34
CA ALA A 19 1.62 18.27 1.10
C ALA A 19 2.42 19.54 1.41
N THR A 20 1.83 20.72 1.18
CA THR A 20 2.43 22.04 1.43
C THR A 20 2.61 22.38 2.90
N GLN A 21 1.96 21.68 3.82
CA GLN A 21 1.98 21.94 5.26
C GLN A 21 2.71 20.87 6.08
N LEU A 22 3.41 19.95 5.42
CA LEU A 22 4.19 18.90 6.07
C LEU A 22 5.51 19.45 6.60
N THR A 23 5.95 19.00 7.76
CA THR A 23 7.32 19.25 8.24
C THR A 23 8.33 18.46 7.41
N GLU A 24 9.61 18.84 7.46
CA GLU A 24 10.67 18.09 6.76
C GLU A 24 10.71 16.62 7.21
N GLU A 25 10.52 16.35 8.51
CA GLU A 25 10.49 14.98 9.04
C GLU A 25 9.28 14.20 8.53
N GLU A 26 8.11 14.84 8.42
CA GLU A 26 6.91 14.21 7.85
C GLU A 26 7.13 13.90 6.36
N GLN A 27 7.73 14.83 5.61
CA GLN A 27 8.07 14.63 4.19
C GLN A 27 9.06 13.48 4.00
N ILE A 28 10.11 13.39 4.83
CA ILE A 28 11.08 12.29 4.79
C ILE A 28 10.39 10.95 5.03
N LYS A 29 9.55 10.85 6.07
CA LYS A 29 8.82 9.61 6.38
C LYS A 29 7.86 9.20 5.26
N ILE A 30 7.16 10.17 4.67
CA ILE A 30 6.26 9.93 3.53
C ILE A 30 7.06 9.42 2.33
N ALA A 31 8.20 10.04 2.01
CA ALA A 31 9.07 9.62 0.91
C ALA A 31 9.63 8.20 1.13
N GLN A 32 10.09 7.89 2.34
CA GLN A 32 10.55 6.54 2.70
C GLN A 32 9.43 5.51 2.54
N ARG A 33 8.23 5.81 3.04
CA ARG A 33 7.07 4.91 2.94
C ARG A 33 6.66 4.69 1.48
N LEU A 34 6.57 5.75 0.66
CA LEU A 34 6.32 5.64 -0.77
C LEU A 34 7.38 4.79 -1.47
N GLY A 35 8.65 4.98 -1.11
CA GLY A 35 9.75 4.16 -1.59
C GLY A 35 9.52 2.67 -1.32
N LEU A 36 9.20 2.31 -0.07
CA LEU A 36 8.93 0.92 0.31
C LEU A 36 7.71 0.35 -0.42
N ILE A 37 6.61 1.10 -0.49
CA ILE A 37 5.40 0.69 -1.22
C ILE A 37 5.76 0.40 -2.68
N ASN A 38 6.48 1.29 -3.36
CA ASN A 38 6.83 1.12 -4.77
C ASN A 38 7.69 -0.11 -5.06
N HIS A 39 8.48 -0.59 -4.09
CA HIS A 39 9.29 -1.80 -4.24
C HIS A 39 8.51 -3.11 -3.99
N LEU A 40 7.28 -3.04 -3.50
CA LEU A 40 6.46 -4.24 -3.35
C LEU A 40 6.10 -4.82 -4.72
N PRO A 41 6.07 -6.15 -4.89
CA PRO A 41 5.77 -6.77 -6.17
C PRO A 41 4.40 -6.36 -6.72
N THR A 42 4.35 -6.11 -8.01
CA THR A 42 3.10 -5.82 -8.75
C THR A 42 2.91 -6.83 -9.88
N GLY A 43 1.69 -6.93 -10.37
CA GLY A 43 1.34 -7.78 -11.51
C GLY A 43 0.00 -7.37 -12.11
N VAL A 44 -0.36 -8.04 -13.20
CA VAL A 44 -1.64 -7.82 -13.87
C VAL A 44 -2.47 -9.09 -13.72
N TYR A 45 -3.73 -8.95 -13.31
CA TYR A 45 -4.62 -10.09 -13.19
C TYR A 45 -4.98 -10.62 -14.58
N ASP A 46 -4.78 -11.92 -14.79
CA ASP A 46 -4.94 -12.59 -16.09
C ASP A 46 -6.26 -13.36 -16.22
N GLY A 47 -7.13 -13.33 -15.20
CA GLY A 47 -8.39 -14.08 -15.20
C GLY A 47 -8.25 -15.57 -14.83
N THR A 48 -7.05 -16.09 -14.58
CA THR A 48 -6.84 -17.54 -14.37
C THR A 48 -6.65 -17.94 -12.90
N SER A 49 -6.38 -16.97 -12.02
CA SER A 49 -6.09 -17.24 -10.60
C SER A 49 -7.30 -17.80 -9.85
N LYS A 50 -7.09 -18.94 -9.17
CA LYS A 50 -8.10 -19.62 -8.35
C LYS A 50 -8.04 -19.24 -6.86
N LYS A 51 -6.99 -18.54 -6.41
CA LYS A 51 -6.69 -18.39 -4.97
C LYS A 51 -7.29 -17.13 -4.33
N ALA A 52 -7.38 -16.02 -5.08
CA ALA A 52 -7.98 -14.78 -4.62
C ALA A 52 -8.75 -14.18 -5.79
N LYS A 53 -10.04 -13.90 -5.56
CA LYS A 53 -10.95 -13.41 -6.60
C LYS A 53 -11.48 -12.01 -6.34
N GLU A 54 -11.25 -11.45 -5.15
CA GLU A 54 -11.73 -10.13 -4.78
C GLU A 54 -10.69 -9.35 -3.97
N CYS A 55 -10.74 -8.04 -4.09
CA CYS A 55 -10.00 -7.14 -3.22
C CYS A 55 -10.85 -6.82 -1.98
N VAL A 56 -10.40 -7.24 -0.80
CA VAL A 56 -11.12 -7.01 0.46
C VAL A 56 -11.14 -5.54 0.91
N ILE A 57 -10.42 -4.65 0.23
CA ILE A 57 -10.44 -3.20 0.52
C ILE A 57 -11.65 -2.56 -0.16
N CYS A 58 -11.84 -2.80 -1.45
CA CYS A 58 -12.95 -2.24 -2.21
C CYS A 58 -14.15 -3.19 -2.34
N MET A 59 -14.03 -4.43 -1.84
CA MET A 59 -15.03 -5.50 -1.92
C MET A 59 -15.46 -5.83 -3.37
N CYS A 60 -14.58 -5.59 -4.34
CA CYS A 60 -14.84 -5.86 -5.76
C CYS A 60 -14.02 -7.05 -6.25
N GLU A 61 -14.59 -7.84 -7.16
CA GLU A 61 -13.87 -8.92 -7.83
C GLU A 61 -12.74 -8.41 -8.71
N PHE A 62 -11.67 -9.19 -8.84
CA PHE A 62 -10.59 -8.93 -9.79
C PHE A 62 -11.03 -9.24 -11.21
N SER A 63 -10.77 -8.30 -12.10
CA SER A 63 -11.07 -8.37 -13.52
C SER A 63 -9.79 -8.48 -14.35
N PHE A 64 -9.88 -9.10 -15.52
CA PHE A 64 -8.74 -9.20 -16.44
C PHE A 64 -8.15 -7.81 -16.73
N GLY A 65 -6.84 -7.66 -16.56
CA GLY A 65 -6.14 -6.40 -16.74
C GLY A 65 -5.99 -5.57 -15.47
N ASP A 66 -6.63 -5.94 -14.36
CA ASP A 66 -6.49 -5.21 -13.10
C ASP A 66 -5.04 -5.20 -12.63
N MET A 67 -4.57 -4.02 -12.20
CA MET A 67 -3.26 -3.90 -11.56
C MET A 67 -3.35 -4.40 -10.12
N MET A 68 -2.46 -5.30 -9.79
CA MET A 68 -2.41 -6.01 -8.51
C MET A 68 -1.12 -5.69 -7.79
N ARG A 69 -1.17 -5.62 -6.47
CA ARG A 69 0.01 -5.61 -5.62
C ARG A 69 -0.02 -6.75 -4.63
N PHE A 70 1.12 -7.40 -4.49
CA PHE A 70 1.34 -8.55 -3.63
C PHE A 70 2.13 -8.12 -2.41
N LEU A 71 1.60 -8.40 -1.22
CA LEU A 71 2.33 -8.17 0.02
C LEU A 71 3.24 -9.37 0.34
N PRO A 72 4.30 -9.18 1.16
CA PRO A 72 5.20 -10.28 1.54
C PRO A 72 4.50 -11.41 2.30
N CYS A 73 3.40 -11.11 2.99
CA CYS A 73 2.53 -12.10 3.64
C CYS A 73 1.60 -12.84 2.67
N MET A 74 1.84 -12.74 1.36
CA MET A 74 1.11 -13.40 0.27
C MET A 74 -0.34 -12.97 0.04
N HIS A 75 -0.82 -11.93 0.72
CA HIS A 75 -2.12 -11.31 0.42
C HIS A 75 -2.01 -10.38 -0.79
N VAL A 76 -3.10 -10.31 -1.56
CA VAL A 76 -3.17 -9.57 -2.83
C VAL A 76 -4.37 -8.64 -2.86
N TYR A 77 -4.18 -7.46 -3.47
CA TYR A 77 -5.18 -6.40 -3.55
C TYR A 77 -5.02 -5.67 -4.88
N HIS A 78 -6.02 -4.87 -5.29
CA HIS A 78 -5.80 -3.86 -6.33
C HIS A 78 -4.68 -2.94 -5.89
N LYS A 79 -3.75 -2.64 -6.80
CA LYS A 79 -2.56 -1.84 -6.52
C LYS A 79 -2.94 -0.51 -5.86
N ASP A 80 -3.91 0.20 -6.42
CA ASP A 80 -4.28 1.52 -5.93
C ASP A 80 -4.98 1.46 -4.57
N CYS A 81 -5.81 0.43 -4.35
CA CYS A 81 -6.49 0.22 -3.07
C CYS A 81 -5.50 -0.01 -1.92
N ILE A 82 -4.49 -0.86 -2.14
CA ILE A 82 -3.51 -1.17 -1.09
C ILE A 82 -2.44 -0.09 -0.95
N ASP A 83 -2.09 0.65 -2.01
CA ASP A 83 -1.15 1.77 -1.91
C ASP A 83 -1.71 2.88 -1.00
N ASP A 84 -2.98 3.24 -1.19
CA ASP A 84 -3.68 4.23 -0.35
C ASP A 84 -3.80 3.76 1.10
N TRP A 85 -4.08 2.46 1.30
CA TRP A 85 -4.11 1.87 2.63
C TRP A 85 -2.75 1.95 3.31
N LEU A 86 -1.68 1.51 2.63
CA LEU A 86 -0.33 1.45 3.18
C LEU A 86 0.25 2.83 3.50
N MET A 87 -0.19 3.87 2.78
CA MET A 87 0.14 5.25 3.14
C MET A 87 -0.45 5.67 4.49
N ARG A 88 -1.61 5.13 4.89
CA ARG A 88 -2.26 5.40 6.18
C ARG A 88 -1.75 4.47 7.27
N SER A 89 -1.72 3.17 7.00
CA SER A 89 -1.29 2.11 7.91
C SER A 89 -0.41 1.12 7.18
N PHE A 90 0.87 1.02 7.55
CA PHE A 90 1.84 0.15 6.89
C PHE A 90 1.71 -1.33 7.31
N THR A 91 0.48 -1.82 7.36
CA THR A 91 0.08 -3.17 7.81
C THR A 91 -0.85 -3.81 6.80
N CYS A 92 -0.80 -5.14 6.69
CA CYS A 92 -1.69 -5.90 5.81
C CYS A 92 -3.15 -5.86 6.32
N PRO A 93 -4.15 -5.47 5.50
CA PRO A 93 -5.55 -5.50 5.90
C PRO A 93 -6.09 -6.87 6.33
N SER A 94 -5.60 -7.96 5.71
CA SER A 94 -6.11 -9.32 5.98
C SER A 94 -5.51 -9.99 7.21
N CYS A 95 -4.23 -9.78 7.50
CA CYS A 95 -3.54 -10.47 8.60
C CYS A 95 -2.99 -9.54 9.68
N MET A 96 -3.13 -8.22 9.51
CA MET A 96 -2.68 -7.18 10.46
C MET A 96 -1.16 -7.13 10.71
N GLU A 97 -0.38 -8.01 10.07
CA GLU A 97 1.08 -8.01 10.14
C GLU A 97 1.69 -6.76 9.44
N PRO A 98 2.74 -6.16 10.00
CA PRO A 98 3.50 -5.09 9.35
C PRO A 98 4.07 -5.56 8.00
N VAL A 99 4.04 -4.68 7.00
CA VAL A 99 4.55 -5.02 5.66
C VAL A 99 6.08 -5.06 5.62
N ASP A 100 6.75 -4.36 6.54
CA ASP A 100 8.21 -4.42 6.74
C ASP A 100 8.67 -5.62 7.57
N ALA A 101 7.78 -6.29 8.31
CA ALA A 101 8.17 -7.42 9.17
C ALA A 101 8.83 -8.55 8.37
N ALA A 102 8.41 -8.77 7.12
CA ALA A 102 8.99 -9.78 6.23
C ALA A 102 10.36 -9.40 5.66
N LEU A 103 10.76 -8.12 5.73
CA LEU A 103 12.12 -7.68 5.37
C LEU A 103 13.13 -7.91 6.51
N LEU A 104 12.65 -8.10 7.75
CA LEU A 104 13.48 -8.32 8.94
C LEU A 104 13.60 -9.79 9.35
N THR A 105 12.70 -10.67 8.88
CA THR A 105 12.69 -12.09 9.30
C THR A 105 13.87 -12.92 8.77
N THR A 106 14.68 -12.39 7.85
CA THR A 106 15.91 -13.08 7.39
C THR A 106 17.12 -12.87 8.30
N TYR A 107 17.01 -12.05 9.36
CA TYR A 107 18.13 -11.77 10.27
C TYR A 107 17.93 -12.23 11.73
N GLU A 108 16.77 -12.79 12.08
CA GLU A 108 16.50 -13.28 13.45
C GLU A 108 16.41 -14.80 13.56
N THR A 109 16.96 -15.53 12.59
CA THR A 109 17.26 -16.96 12.76
C THR A 109 18.77 -17.19 12.58
N SER A 110 19.54 -16.73 13.56
CA SER A 110 20.89 -17.21 13.85
C SER A 110 20.88 -17.92 15.19
#